data_AF-A0A923L8F4-F1
#
_entry.id   AF-A0A923L8F4-F1
#
_cell.length_a   1.000
_cell.length_b   1.000
_cell.length_c   1.000
_cell.angle_alpha   90.00
_cell.angle_beta   90.00
_cell.angle_gamma   90.00
#
_symmetry.space_group_name_H-M   'P 1'
#
loop_
_entity.id
_entity.type
_entity.pdbx_description
1 polymer ?
#
loop_
_entity_poly.entity_id
_entity_poly.type
_entity_poly.pdbx_seq_one_letter_code
_entity_poly.pdbx_strand_id
1 'polypeptide(L)'
;MSYFISYLLSVTLTSLSYYVGSHVVKNGIALWKAFVIGTAVVTLGALTEAFGAPIWLIVLTPFPVGMLLLYVFLKKPFLKWFLTYSTILLIYTIVHIIMSYFFDFHSLIPAWKLS
;
A
#
# COMPACT_ATOMS: atom_id res chain seq x y z
N MET A 1 -5.12 -16.18 10.35
CA MET A 1 -4.22 -16.56 9.23
C MET A 1 -2.78 -16.58 9.73
N SER A 2 -1.90 -17.40 9.14
CA SER A 2 -0.46 -17.30 9.40
C SER A 2 0.05 -15.91 9.00
N TYR A 3 1.00 -15.36 9.77
CA TYR A 3 1.64 -14.06 9.51
C TYR A 3 2.13 -13.93 8.07
N PHE A 4 2.75 -14.99 7.55
CA PHE A 4 3.27 -15.03 6.19
C PHE A 4 2.16 -14.87 5.13
N ILE A 5 1.00 -15.49 5.36
CA ILE A 5 -0.14 -15.40 4.44
C ILE A 5 -0.74 -13.99 4.49
N SER A 6 -0.88 -13.40 5.69
CA SER A 6 -1.36 -12.03 5.85
C SER A 6 -0.42 -11.03 5.16
N TYR A 7 0.89 -11.20 5.33
CA TYR A 7 1.89 -10.37 4.65
C TYR A 7 1.77 -10.48 3.12
N LEU A 8 1.72 -11.68 2.56
CA LEU A 8 1.57 -11.88 1.11
C LEU A 8 0.27 -11.27 0.57
N LEU A 9 -0.82 -11.39 1.33
CA LEU A 9 -2.12 -10.82 0.98
C LEU A 9 -2.06 -9.28 1.00
N SER A 10 -1.48 -8.68 2.04
CA SER A 10 -1.24 -7.23 2.12
C SER A 10 -0.40 -6.72 0.94
N VAL A 11 0.70 -7.41 0.59
CA VAL A 11 1.54 -7.08 -0.57
C VAL A 11 0.70 -7.12 -1.85
N THR A 12 -0.05 -8.20 -2.05
CA THR A 12 -0.85 -8.41 -3.26
C THR A 12 -1.91 -7.33 -3.41
N LEU A 13 -2.70 -7.06 -2.37
CA LEU A 13 -3.78 -6.07 -2.40
C LEU A 13 -3.26 -4.64 -2.55
N THR A 14 -2.16 -4.31 -1.88
CA THR A 14 -1.50 -3.00 -2.03
C THR A 14 -1.02 -2.84 -3.48
N SER A 15 -0.33 -3.85 -4.02
CA SER A 15 0.16 -3.85 -5.40
C SER A 15 -0.98 -3.69 -6.41
N LEU A 16 -2.08 -4.42 -6.22
CA LEU A 16 -3.25 -4.33 -7.08
C LEU A 16 -3.92 -2.95 -7.00
N SER A 17 -3.96 -2.33 -5.82
CA SER A 17 -4.49 -0.95 -5.66
C SER A 17 -3.67 0.05 -6.46
N TYR A 18 -2.33 -0.06 -6.44
CA TYR A 18 -1.42 0.75 -7.26
C TYR A 18 -1.62 0.50 -8.76
N TYR A 19 -1.72 -0.76 -9.16
CA TYR A 19 -1.92 -1.14 -10.56
C TYR A 19 -3.25 -0.60 -11.08
N VAL A 20 -4.37 -0.91 -10.42
CA VAL A 20 -5.71 -0.50 -10.83
C VAL A 20 -5.84 1.02 -10.78
N GLY A 21 -5.45 1.67 -9.68
CA GLY A 21 -5.59 3.12 -9.55
C GLY A 21 -4.78 3.91 -10.58
N SER A 22 -3.60 3.43 -10.96
CA SER A 22 -2.83 4.05 -12.05
C SER A 22 -3.51 3.92 -13.41
N HIS A 23 -4.21 2.81 -13.68
CA HIS A 23 -4.92 2.57 -14.94
C HIS A 23 -6.24 3.35 -15.02
N VAL A 24 -6.94 3.53 -13.89
CA VAL A 24 -8.17 4.35 -13.83
C VAL A 24 -7.90 5.78 -14.32
N VAL A 25 -6.75 6.36 -13.98
CA VAL A 25 -6.36 7.72 -14.40
C VAL A 25 -5.63 7.74 -15.77
N LYS A 26 -5.65 6.63 -16.51
CA LYS A 26 -4.95 6.45 -17.81
C LYS A 26 -3.44 6.75 -17.75
N ASN A 27 -2.82 6.60 -16.59
CA ASN A 27 -1.37 6.75 -16.37
C ASN A 27 -0.79 5.42 -15.87
N GLY A 28 -1.21 4.29 -16.45
CA GLY A 28 -0.92 2.95 -15.92
C GLY A 28 0.57 2.67 -15.71
N ILE A 29 0.93 2.18 -14.53
CA ILE A 29 2.24 1.57 -14.29
C ILE A 29 2.18 0.07 -14.60
N ALA A 30 3.29 -0.51 -15.08
CA ALA A 30 3.36 -1.94 -15.32
C ALA A 30 3.11 -2.74 -14.02
N LEU A 31 2.49 -3.92 -14.12
CA LEU A 31 2.12 -4.75 -12.97
C LEU A 31 3.32 -5.03 -12.04
N TRP A 32 4.48 -5.37 -12.60
CA TRP A 32 5.68 -5.62 -11.82
C TRP A 32 6.14 -4.39 -11.01
N LYS A 33 5.98 -3.17 -11.54
CA LYS A 33 6.29 -1.93 -10.81
C LYS A 33 5.35 -1.75 -9.63
N ALA A 34 4.07 -2.09 -9.82
CA ALA A 34 3.09 -2.05 -8.74
C ALA A 34 3.44 -3.06 -7.64
N PHE A 35 3.95 -4.25 -7.99
CA PHE A 35 4.45 -5.24 -7.02
C PHE A 35 5.70 -4.76 -6.27
N VAL A 36 6.62 -4.05 -6.95
CA VAL A 36 7.76 -3.42 -6.27
C VAL A 36 7.28 -2.39 -5.25
N ILE A 37 6.30 -1.55 -5.62
CA ILE A 37 5.72 -0.58 -4.67
C ILE A 37 5.05 -1.29 -3.50
N GLY A 38 4.15 -2.24 -3.76
CA GLY A 38 3.39 -2.92 -2.71
C GLY A 38 4.29 -3.68 -1.75
N THR A 39 5.32 -4.36 -2.25
CA THR A 39 6.33 -5.01 -1.40
C THR A 39 7.06 -3.98 -0.55
N ALA A 40 7.58 -2.89 -1.14
CA ALA A 40 8.31 -1.88 -0.39
C ALA A 40 7.47 -1.24 0.72
N VAL A 41 6.23 -0.86 0.41
CA VAL A 41 5.28 -0.23 1.34
C VAL A 41 4.94 -1.16 2.51
N VAL A 42 4.58 -2.41 2.22
CA VAL A 42 4.15 -3.38 3.25
C VAL A 42 5.34 -3.84 4.10
N THR A 43 6.49 -4.14 3.48
CA THR A 43 7.71 -4.51 4.22
C THR A 43 8.17 -3.39 5.13
N LEU A 44 8.14 -2.14 4.66
CA LEU A 44 8.55 -1.01 5.49
C LEU A 44 7.60 -0.80 6.67
N GLY A 45 6.29 -0.95 6.46
CA GLY A 45 5.32 -0.93 7.54
C GLY A 45 5.56 -2.03 8.57
N ALA A 46 5.78 -3.27 8.11
CA ALA A 46 6.07 -4.41 8.98
C ALA A 46 7.40 -4.26 9.75
N LEU A 47 8.44 -3.71 9.11
CA LEU A 47 9.70 -3.39 9.79
C LEU A 47 9.51 -2.29 10.84
N THR A 48 8.75 -1.24 10.50
CA THR A 48 8.46 -0.13 11.41
C THR A 48 7.70 -0.64 12.65
N GLU A 49 6.75 -1.55 12.47
CA GLU A 49 6.08 -2.27 13.56
C GLU A 49 7.05 -3.12 14.38
N ALA A 50 7.92 -3.90 13.72
CA ALA A 50 8.91 -4.75 14.39
C ALA A 50 9.92 -3.96 15.24
N PHE A 51 10.19 -2.69 14.90
CA PHE A 51 11.01 -1.78 15.72
C PHE A 51 10.24 -1.17 16.91
N GLY A 52 8.98 -1.54 17.13
CA GLY A 52 8.17 -1.03 18.24
C GLY A 52 7.70 0.41 18.06
N ALA A 53 7.59 0.88 16.82
CA ALA A 53 7.12 2.23 16.53
C ALA A 53 5.65 2.45 16.97
N PRO A 54 5.25 3.68 17.30
CA PRO A 54 3.85 3.98 17.57
C PRO A 54 2.99 3.82 16.31
N ILE A 55 1.71 3.49 16.49
CA ILE A 55 0.76 3.18 15.41
C ILE A 55 0.72 4.26 14.32
N TRP A 56 0.73 5.55 14.70
CA TRP A 56 0.71 6.64 13.72
C TRP A 56 1.93 6.62 12.79
N LEU A 57 3.09 6.19 13.28
CA LEU A 57 4.31 6.11 12.50
C LEU A 57 4.30 4.87 11.60
N ILE A 58 3.80 3.74 12.10
CA ILE A 58 3.59 2.53 11.29
C ILE A 58 2.68 2.84 10.09
N VAL A 59 1.62 3.62 10.32
CA VAL A 59 0.69 4.04 9.26
C VAL A 59 1.33 5.07 8.34
N LEU A 60 2.06 6.06 8.86
CA LEU A 60 2.59 7.17 8.06
C LEU A 60 3.80 6.78 7.20
N THR A 61 4.70 5.95 7.72
CA THR A 61 6.00 5.65 7.09
C THR A 61 5.90 5.08 5.67
N PRO A 62 4.91 4.22 5.35
CA PRO A 62 4.76 3.70 3.99
C PRO A 62 4.27 4.74 2.97
N PHE A 63 3.64 5.84 3.40
CA PHE A 63 3.11 6.87 2.48
C PHE A 63 4.23 7.55 1.68
N PRO A 64 5.28 8.14 2.28
CA PRO A 64 6.39 8.73 1.54
C PRO A 64 7.04 7.78 0.54
N VAL A 65 7.21 6.51 0.92
CA VAL A 65 7.83 5.50 0.04
C VAL A 65 6.93 5.16 -1.14
N GLY A 66 5.64 4.92 -0.89
CA GLY A 66 4.67 4.69 -1.94
C GLY A 66 4.51 5.88 -2.89
N MET A 67 4.52 7.10 -2.34
CA MET A 67 4.49 8.36 -3.08
C MET A 67 5.71 8.52 -4.00
N LEU A 68 6.91 8.33 -3.44
CA LEU A 68 8.17 8.49 -4.15
C LEU A 68 8.32 7.44 -5.25
N LEU A 69 8.09 6.15 -4.95
CA LEU A 69 8.20 5.09 -5.94
C LEU A 69 7.18 5.28 -7.07
N LEU A 70 5.95 5.69 -6.75
CA LEU A 70 4.96 6.05 -7.77
C LEU A 70 5.46 7.21 -8.63
N TYR A 71 6.03 8.26 -8.03
CA TYR A 71 6.56 9.41 -8.76
C TYR A 71 7.64 8.98 -9.77
N VAL A 72 8.60 8.17 -9.31
CA VAL A 72 9.71 7.63 -10.12
C VAL A 72 9.20 6.73 -11.25
N PHE A 73 8.20 5.89 -10.98
CA PHE A 73 7.70 4.92 -11.95
C PHE A 73 6.70 5.50 -12.95
N LEU A 74 5.88 6.45 -12.53
CA LEU A 74 4.85 7.08 -13.34
C LEU A 74 5.44 8.03 -14.38
N LYS A 75 6.50 8.78 -14.03
CA LYS A 75 7.18 9.75 -14.90
C LYS A 75 6.20 10.74 -15.55
N LYS A 76 5.27 11.29 -14.75
CA LYS A 76 4.27 12.26 -15.19
C LYS A 76 4.39 13.57 -14.40
N PRO A 77 3.86 14.69 -14.92
CA PRO A 77 3.81 15.95 -14.18
C PRO A 77 3.14 15.80 -12.81
N PHE A 78 3.52 16.66 -11.87
CA PHE A 78 3.08 16.64 -10.48
C PHE A 78 1.55 16.47 -10.33
N LEU A 79 0.76 17.24 -11.08
CA LEU A 79 -0.71 17.16 -10.98
C LEU A 79 -1.26 15.78 -11.35
N LYS A 80 -0.73 15.16 -12.42
CA LYS A 80 -1.15 13.80 -12.83
C LYS A 80 -0.70 12.75 -11.82
N TRP A 81 0.51 12.90 -11.28
CA TRP A 81 0.99 12.04 -10.19
C TRP A 81 0.11 12.15 -8.95
N PHE A 82 -0.21 13.38 -8.51
CA PHE A 82 -1.02 13.62 -7.33
C PHE A 82 -2.44 13.05 -7.47
N LEU A 83 -3.08 13.26 -8.62
CA LEU A 83 -4.39 12.67 -8.92
C LEU A 83 -4.33 11.14 -8.97
N THR A 84 -3.27 10.58 -9.56
CA THR A 84 -3.07 9.13 -9.62
C THR A 84 -2.89 8.55 -8.21
N TYR A 85 -2.05 9.18 -7.38
CA TYR A 85 -1.84 8.77 -6.00
C TYR A 85 -3.12 8.86 -5.17
N SER A 86 -3.88 9.95 -5.29
CA SER A 86 -5.16 10.13 -4.59
C SER A 86 -6.18 9.05 -5.00
N THR A 87 -6.21 8.69 -6.28
CA THR A 87 -7.07 7.60 -6.79
C THR A 87 -6.65 6.25 -6.23
N ILE A 88 -5.35 5.96 -6.20
CA ILE A 88 -4.78 4.75 -5.60
C ILE A 88 -5.13 4.67 -4.11
N LEU A 89 -5.00 5.78 -3.37
CA LEU A 89 -5.31 5.84 -1.95
C LEU A 89 -6.79 5.57 -1.68
N LEU A 90 -7.68 6.11 -2.50
CA LEU A 90 -9.11 5.85 -2.42
C LEU A 90 -9.44 4.37 -2.68
N ILE A 91 -8.87 3.78 -3.73
CA ILE A 91 -9.06 2.35 -4.04
C ILE A 91 -8.50 1.48 -2.92
N TYR A 92 -7.28 1.76 -2.46
CA TYR A 92 -6.65 1.07 -1.34
C TYR A 92 -7.53 1.13 -0.09
N THR A 93 -8.12 2.29 0.22
CA THR A 93 -9.00 2.46 1.38
C THR A 93 -10.28 1.62 1.24
N ILE A 94 -10.88 1.57 0.04
CA ILE A 94 -12.05 0.72 -0.22
C ILE A 94 -11.69 -0.76 -0.04
N VAL A 95 -10.58 -1.20 -0.65
CA VAL A 95 -10.07 -2.57 -0.49
C VAL A 95 -9.82 -2.85 1.00
N HIS A 96 -9.26 -1.89 1.73
CA HIS A 96 -9.01 -2.02 3.16
C HIS A 96 -10.28 -2.28 3.94
N ILE A 97 -11.31 -1.45 3.76
CA ILE A 97 -12.58 -1.56 4.48
C ILE A 97 -13.23 -2.92 4.23
N ILE A 98 -13.23 -3.37 2.97
CA ILE A 98 -13.79 -4.68 2.61
C ILE A 98 -13.00 -5.80 3.30
N MET A 99 -11.67 -5.76 3.26
CA MET A 99 -10.85 -6.78 3.91
C MET A 99 -10.97 -6.75 5.44
N SER A 100 -11.05 -5.57 6.04
CA SER A 100 -11.30 -5.40 7.46
C SER A 100 -12.62 -6.03 7.90
N TYR A 101 -13.66 -5.95 7.07
CA TYR A 101 -14.94 -6.61 7.33
C TYR A 101 -14.85 -8.15 7.28
N PHE A 102 -14.09 -8.73 6.35
CA PHE A 102 -14.01 -10.19 6.21
C PHE A 102 -12.95 -10.87 7.10
N PHE A 103 -11.91 -10.14 7.50
CA PHE A 103 -10.72 -10.72 8.13
C PHE A 103 -10.29 -9.99 9.41
N ASP A 104 -11.12 -9.09 9.96
CA ASP A 104 -10.85 -8.29 11.17
C ASP A 104 -9.53 -7.47 11.11
N PHE A 105 -9.08 -7.09 9.91
CA PHE A 105 -7.89 -6.26 9.75
C PHE A 105 -8.11 -4.88 10.40
N HIS A 106 -7.31 -4.54 11.41
CA HIS A 106 -7.28 -3.18 11.97
C HIS A 106 -6.51 -2.20 11.07
N SER A 107 -5.62 -2.73 10.23
CA SER A 107 -4.80 -2.01 9.26
C SER A 107 -4.38 -2.98 8.14
N LEU A 108 -4.33 -2.51 6.88
CA LEU A 108 -3.83 -3.30 5.72
C LEU A 108 -2.30 -3.40 5.72
N ILE A 109 -1.64 -2.59 6.53
CA ILE A 109 -0.28 -2.81 7.05
C ILE A 109 -0.46 -3.66 8.31
N PRO A 110 0.32 -4.71 8.58
CA PRO A 110 0.15 -5.48 9.82
C PRO A 110 0.17 -4.50 11.01
N ALA A 111 -0.95 -4.47 11.73
CA ALA A 111 -1.07 -3.89 13.05
C ALA A 111 -1.61 -4.98 13.97
N TRP A 112 -1.11 -6.21 13.75
CA TRP A 112 -1.51 -7.36 14.54
C TRP A 112 -0.58 -7.39 15.74
N LYS A 113 -1.16 -7.33 16.94
CA LYS A 113 -0.40 -7.53 18.18
C LYS A 113 0.54 -8.73 18.00
N LEU A 114 1.84 -8.48 18.12
CA LEU A 114 2.90 -9.46 18.25
C LEU A 114 2.80 -10.15 19.63
N SER A 115 1.66 -10.76 19.94
CA SER A 115 1.48 -11.63 21.12
C SER A 115 1.72 -13.07 20.74
#